data_AF-A0AA39RM94-F1
#
_entry.id   AF-A0AA39RM94-F1
#
_cell.length_a   1.000
_cell.length_b   1.000
_cell.length_c   1.000
_cell.angle_alpha   90.00
_cell.angle_beta   90.00
_cell.angle_gamma   90.00
#
_symmetry.space_group_name_H-M   'P 1'
#
loop_
_entity.id
_entity.type
_entity.pdbx_description
1 polymer ?
#
loop_
_entity_poly.entity_id
_entity_poly.type
_entity_poly.pdbx_seq_one_letter_code
_entity_poly.pdbx_strand_id
1 'polypeptide(L)'
;MDFPSPYLNARRFELEDPKARKRVVAVLHEILSLTIEKRLTSAQLDAFHSEYLLPHKLLLCFIKHQGIFYITNKGAMSTVFLKEAYDGSNLIDKCPLLLYNDRFVALSGRRVINSCNRMPSL
;
A
#
# COMPACT_ATOMS: atom_id res chain seq x y z
N MET A 1 -9.93 23.57 -0.31
CA MET A 1 -9.23 22.95 -1.47
C MET A 1 -9.68 21.50 -1.55
N ASP A 2 -10.55 21.20 -2.50
CA ASP A 2 -11.21 19.89 -2.61
C ASP A 2 -10.22 18.76 -2.89
N PHE A 3 -10.54 17.57 -2.38
CA PHE A 3 -9.78 16.36 -2.62
C PHE A 3 -10.36 15.67 -3.86
N PRO A 4 -9.58 15.50 -4.94
CA PRO A 4 -10.09 14.89 -6.17
C PRO A 4 -10.40 13.40 -5.95
N SER A 5 -11.50 12.94 -6.56
CA SER A 5 -11.86 11.51 -6.55
C SER A 5 -10.73 10.65 -7.15
N PRO A 6 -10.38 9.50 -6.56
CA PRO A 6 -9.37 8.59 -7.10
C PRO A 6 -9.73 8.07 -8.50
N TYR A 7 -11.03 7.93 -8.78
CA TYR A 7 -11.54 7.43 -10.06
C TYR A 7 -11.63 8.51 -11.15
N LEU A 8 -11.32 9.77 -10.82
CA LEU A 8 -11.28 10.84 -11.80
C LEU A 8 -10.12 10.60 -12.78
N ASN A 9 -10.32 10.88 -14.06
CA ASN A 9 -9.29 10.71 -15.08
C ASN A 9 -8.08 11.61 -14.79
N ALA A 10 -6.88 11.02 -14.66
CA ALA A 10 -5.66 11.74 -14.31
C ALA A 10 -5.23 12.77 -15.37
N ARG A 11 -5.63 12.56 -16.63
CA ARG A 11 -5.31 13.48 -17.75
C ARG A 11 -5.99 14.85 -17.63
N ARG A 12 -6.89 15.03 -16.67
CA ARG A 12 -7.54 16.31 -16.38
C ARG A 12 -6.68 17.25 -15.54
N PHE A 13 -5.52 16.79 -15.07
CA PHE A 13 -4.62 17.56 -14.23
C PHE A 13 -3.32 17.89 -14.96
N GLU A 14 -2.83 19.10 -14.77
CA GLU A 14 -1.46 19.45 -15.14
C GLU A 14 -0.47 18.84 -14.13
N LEU A 15 0.76 18.58 -14.58
CA LEU A 15 1.78 17.87 -13.79
C LEU A 15 2.14 18.61 -12.49
N GLU A 16 2.02 19.94 -12.48
CA GLU A 16 2.37 20.80 -11.35
C GLU A 16 1.18 21.09 -10.42
N ASP A 17 -0.03 20.64 -10.77
CA ASP A 17 -1.23 20.91 -9.99
C ASP A 17 -1.16 20.23 -8.61
N PRO A 18 -1.30 20.96 -7.49
CA PRO A 18 -1.47 20.37 -6.16
C PRO A 18 -2.59 19.32 -6.08
N LYS A 19 -3.65 19.42 -6.88
CA LYS A 19 -4.72 18.42 -6.97
C LYS A 19 -4.22 17.12 -7.60
N ALA A 20 -3.33 17.18 -8.59
CA ALA A 20 -2.71 15.97 -9.18
C ALA A 20 -2.00 15.15 -8.11
N ARG A 21 -1.22 15.82 -7.25
CA ARG A 21 -0.52 15.17 -6.12
C ARG A 21 -1.48 14.55 -5.12
N LYS A 22 -2.56 15.24 -4.77
CA LYS A 22 -3.61 14.69 -3.88
C LYS A 22 -4.30 13.48 -4.50
N ARG A 23 -4.58 13.51 -5.81
CA ARG A 23 -5.16 12.38 -6.53
C ARG A 23 -4.25 11.16 -6.49
N VAL A 24 -2.94 11.32 -6.69
CA VAL A 24 -1.99 10.19 -6.61
C VAL A 24 -2.10 9.50 -5.25
N VAL A 25 -2.15 10.26 -4.16
CA VAL A 25 -2.35 9.71 -2.81
C VAL A 25 -3.69 8.97 -2.71
N ALA A 26 -4.77 9.56 -3.24
CA ALA A 26 -6.09 8.94 -3.27
C ALA A 26 -6.09 7.59 -3.99
N VAL A 27 -5.46 7.53 -5.17
CA VAL A 27 -5.38 6.33 -5.99
C VAL A 27 -4.54 5.26 -5.29
N LEU A 28 -3.40 5.63 -4.72
CA LEU A 28 -2.55 4.67 -4.00
C LEU A 28 -3.25 4.09 -2.77
N HIS A 29 -4.00 4.94 -2.05
CA HIS A 29 -4.85 4.50 -0.95
C HIS A 29 -5.89 3.49 -1.42
N GLU A 30 -6.59 3.80 -2.51
CA GLU A 30 -7.64 2.95 -3.07
C GLU A 30 -7.09 1.62 -3.61
N ILE A 31 -5.97 1.63 -4.33
CA ILE A 31 -5.33 0.40 -4.81
C ILE A 31 -5.01 -0.51 -3.62
N LEU A 32 -4.42 0.03 -2.55
CA LEU A 32 -4.12 -0.76 -1.36
C LEU A 32 -5.40 -1.22 -0.65
N SER A 33 -6.42 -0.38 -0.53
CA SER A 33 -7.69 -0.72 0.11
C SER A 33 -8.41 -1.88 -0.59
N LEU A 34 -8.23 -2.03 -1.91
CA LEU A 34 -8.80 -3.13 -2.69
C LEU A 34 -8.05 -4.45 -2.55
N THR A 35 -6.82 -4.44 -2.03
CA THR A 35 -6.05 -5.69 -1.80
C THR A 35 -6.49 -6.41 -0.52
N ILE A 36 -6.43 -7.74 -0.54
CA ILE A 36 -6.80 -8.58 0.62
C ILE A 36 -5.94 -8.25 1.84
N GLU A 37 -4.63 -8.12 1.65
CA GLU A 37 -3.69 -7.82 2.72
C GLU A 37 -3.47 -6.31 2.91
N LYS A 38 -4.17 -5.42 2.21
CA LYS A 38 -4.01 -3.96 2.33
C LYS A 38 -2.55 -3.49 2.14
N ARG A 39 -1.79 -4.22 1.31
CA ARG A 39 -0.36 -4.01 1.03
C ARG A 39 0.01 -4.46 -0.38
N LEU A 40 1.04 -3.84 -0.94
CA LEU A 40 1.65 -4.23 -2.22
C LEU A 40 3.16 -4.02 -2.20
N THR A 41 3.88 -4.79 -3.01
CA THR A 41 5.30 -4.53 -3.30
C THR A 41 5.45 -3.35 -4.25
N SER A 42 6.62 -2.69 -4.22
CA SER A 42 6.94 -1.62 -5.18
C SER A 42 6.84 -2.10 -6.63
N ALA A 43 7.31 -3.31 -6.92
CA ALA A 43 7.21 -3.90 -8.26
C ALA A 43 5.76 -4.12 -8.72
N GLN A 44 4.86 -4.51 -7.81
CA GLN A 44 3.44 -4.62 -8.13
C GLN A 44 2.80 -3.25 -8.38
N LEU A 45 3.19 -2.22 -7.62
CA LEU A 45 2.72 -0.84 -7.83
C LEU A 45 3.23 -0.24 -9.15
N ASP A 46 4.46 -0.56 -9.55
CA ASP A 46 5.05 -0.12 -10.81
C ASP A 46 4.29 -0.67 -12.03
N ALA A 47 3.67 -1.85 -11.92
CA ALA A 47 2.82 -2.40 -12.98
C ALA A 47 1.59 -1.51 -13.28
N PHE A 48 1.15 -0.71 -12.30
CA PHE A 48 0.02 0.22 -12.42
C PHE A 48 0.45 1.64 -12.82
N HIS A 49 1.75 1.88 -13.03
CA HIS A 49 2.31 3.22 -13.22
C HIS A 49 1.68 3.96 -14.41
N SER A 50 1.64 3.31 -15.57
CA SER A 50 1.13 3.90 -16.81
C SER A 50 -0.38 4.12 -16.79
N GLU A 51 -1.13 3.20 -16.21
CA GLU A 51 -2.59 3.23 -16.18
C GLU A 51 -3.13 4.36 -15.30
N TYR A 52 -2.49 4.59 -14.15
CA TYR A 52 -2.94 5.61 -13.19
C TYR A 52 -2.15 6.92 -13.26
N LEU A 53 -1.17 7.00 -14.17
CA LEU A 53 -0.24 8.12 -14.32
C LEU A 53 0.46 8.45 -12.99
N LEU A 54 1.02 7.41 -12.36
CA LEU A 54 1.73 7.53 -11.09
C LEU A 54 3.07 8.25 -11.28
N PRO A 55 3.62 8.89 -10.24
CA PRO A 55 4.93 9.53 -10.34
C PRO A 55 6.04 8.48 -10.41
N HIS A 56 7.06 8.69 -11.24
CA HIS A 56 8.20 7.74 -11.36
C HIS A 56 8.93 7.50 -10.02
N LYS A 57 8.92 8.48 -9.11
CA LYS A 57 9.47 8.36 -7.76
C LYS A 57 8.37 8.00 -6.74
N LEU A 58 7.69 6.86 -6.94
CA LEU A 58 6.60 6.39 -6.07
C LEU A 58 6.99 6.30 -4.60
N LEU A 59 8.18 5.75 -4.29
CA LEU A 59 8.68 5.64 -2.92
C LEU A 59 8.74 7.01 -2.20
N LEU A 60 9.11 8.07 -2.91
CA LEU A 60 9.14 9.41 -2.35
C LEU A 60 7.73 9.93 -2.01
N CYS A 61 6.72 9.54 -2.79
CA CYS A 61 5.32 9.85 -2.48
C CYS A 61 4.92 9.21 -1.15
N PHE A 62 5.22 7.92 -0.95
CA PHE A 62 4.90 7.22 0.30
C PHE A 62 5.61 7.83 1.51
N ILE A 63 6.90 8.17 1.39
CA ILE A 63 7.67 8.80 2.47
C ILE A 63 7.05 10.15 2.87
N LYS A 64 6.61 10.96 1.90
CA LYS A 64 5.93 12.24 2.18
C LYS A 64 4.58 12.09 2.89
N HIS A 65 3.98 10.90 2.83
CA HIS A 65 2.65 10.61 3.37
C HIS A 65 2.69 9.47 4.41
N GLN A 66 3.70 9.48 5.29
CA GLN A 66 3.89 8.49 6.38
C GLN A 66 2.74 8.40 7.41
N GLY A 67 1.84 9.39 7.42
CA GLY A 67 0.61 9.34 8.21
C GLY A 67 -0.43 8.37 7.66
N ILE A 68 -0.35 8.05 6.37
CA ILE A 68 -1.31 7.22 5.63
C ILE A 68 -0.67 5.89 5.23
N PHE A 69 0.59 5.91 4.83
CA PHE A 69 1.31 4.75 4.35
C PHE A 69 2.47 4.39 5.26
N TYR A 70 2.73 3.09 5.36
CA TYR A 70 3.96 2.56 5.95
C TYR A 70 4.77 1.83 4.88
N ILE A 71 6.10 1.85 4.97
CA ILE A 71 7.00 1.15 4.04
C ILE A 71 7.94 0.23 4.82
N THR A 72 7.97 -1.06 4.48
CA THR A 72 9.07 -1.95 4.87
C THR A 72 10.03 -2.15 3.70
N ASN A 73 11.32 -2.20 3.98
CA ASN A 73 12.33 -2.64 3.00
C ASN A 73 12.88 -4.01 3.41
N LYS A 74 12.88 -4.97 2.48
CA LYS A 74 13.49 -6.28 2.64
C LYS A 74 14.43 -6.53 1.46
N GLY A 75 15.72 -6.31 1.68
CA GLY A 75 16.70 -6.30 0.60
C GLY A 75 16.35 -5.23 -0.43
N ALA A 76 16.29 -5.60 -1.70
CA ALA A 76 15.91 -4.71 -2.81
C ALA A 76 14.38 -4.54 -2.96
N MET A 77 13.56 -5.28 -2.21
CA MET A 77 12.11 -5.22 -2.33
C MET A 77 11.50 -4.32 -1.24
N SER A 78 10.81 -3.27 -1.67
CA SER A 78 9.99 -2.45 -0.77
C SER A 78 8.55 -2.96 -0.79
N THR A 79 7.89 -2.99 0.37
CA THR A 79 6.46 -3.26 0.50
C THR A 79 5.81 -2.06 1.18
N VAL A 80 4.68 -1.63 0.65
CA VAL A 80 3.89 -0.50 1.14
C VAL A 80 2.59 -1.05 1.74
N PHE A 81 2.20 -0.49 2.87
CA PHE A 81 1.03 -0.88 3.65
C PHE A 81 0.14 0.32 3.85
N LEU A 82 -1.17 0.08 3.84
CA LEU A 82 -2.14 1.07 4.26
C LEU A 82 -2.19 1.13 5.80
N LYS A 83 -1.73 2.22 6.39
CA LYS A 83 -1.49 2.31 7.84
C LYS A 83 -2.75 2.09 8.67
N GLU A 84 -3.89 2.62 8.23
CA GLU A 84 -5.19 2.46 8.92
C GLU A 84 -5.70 1.01 8.97
N ALA A 85 -5.18 0.12 8.11
CA ALA A 85 -5.58 -1.28 8.11
C ALA A 85 -4.77 -2.14 9.10
N TYR A 86 -3.78 -1.57 9.77
CA TYR A 86 -2.80 -2.31 10.56
C TYR A 86 -2.67 -1.78 11.99
N ASP A 87 -2.61 -2.71 12.94
CA ASP A 87 -2.14 -2.48 14.30
C ASP A 87 -0.75 -3.11 14.45
N GLY A 88 0.28 -2.27 14.40
CA GLY A 88 1.67 -2.71 14.28
C GLY A 88 1.89 -3.57 13.03
N SER A 89 2.24 -4.84 13.23
CA SER A 89 2.45 -5.81 12.15
C SER A 89 1.20 -6.65 11.81
N ASN A 90 0.09 -6.45 12.53
CA ASN A 90 -1.12 -7.25 12.38
C ASN A 90 -2.16 -6.51 11.53
N LEU A 91 -2.69 -7.17 10.52
CA LEU A 91 -3.86 -6.67 9.78
C LEU A 91 -5.09 -6.74 10.70
N ILE A 92 -5.77 -5.61 10.87
CA ILE A 92 -6.90 -5.45 11.81
C ILE A 92 -8.09 -6.31 11.38
N ASP A 93 -8.48 -6.19 10.11
CA ASP A 93 -9.60 -6.94 9.54
C ASP A 93 -9.09 -7.99 8.54
N LYS A 94 -8.95 -9.23 9.03
CA LYS A 94 -8.57 -10.37 8.20
C LYS A 94 -9.80 -11.05 7.62
N CYS A 95 -9.85 -11.11 6.29
CA CYS A 95 -10.88 -11.89 5.63
C CYS A 95 -10.73 -13.41 5.95
N PRO A 96 -11.81 -14.20 5.78
CA PRO A 96 -11.78 -15.64 6.10
C PRO A 96 -10.67 -16.42 5.40
N LEU A 97 -10.28 -16.01 4.18
CA LEU A 97 -9.20 -16.65 3.43
C LEU A 97 -7.84 -16.50 4.13
N LEU A 98 -7.54 -15.32 4.69
CA LEU A 98 -6.32 -15.10 5.46
C LEU A 98 -6.32 -15.91 6.76
N LEU A 99 -7.46 -15.95 7.46
CA LEU A 99 -7.59 -16.73 8.69
C LEU A 99 -7.40 -18.24 8.43
N TYR A 100 -7.93 -18.76 7.34
CA TYR A 100 -7.71 -20.15 6.94
C TYR A 100 -6.24 -20.40 6.58
N ASN A 101 -5.62 -19.49 5.82
CA ASN A 101 -4.21 -19.59 5.45
C ASN A 101 -3.31 -19.59 6.70
N ASP A 102 -3.57 -18.71 7.67
CA ASP A 102 -2.84 -18.64 8.94
C ASP A 102 -2.90 -19.99 9.68
N ARG A 103 -4.09 -20.60 9.78
CA ARG A 103 -4.27 -21.93 10.39
C ARG A 103 -3.54 -23.02 9.61
N PHE A 104 -3.63 -23.00 8.29
CA PHE A 104 -2.96 -23.97 7.43
C PHE A 104 -1.43 -23.88 7.58
N VAL A 105 -0.88 -22.68 7.59
CA VAL A 105 0.56 -22.45 7.79
C VAL A 105 0.98 -22.92 9.18
N ALA A 106 0.21 -22.62 10.23
CA ALA A 106 0.50 -23.06 11.59
C ALA A 106 0.57 -24.60 11.73
N LEU A 107 -0.29 -25.33 11.02
CA LEU A 107 -0.26 -26.79 10.97
C LEU A 107 0.89 -27.36 10.15
N SER A 108 1.39 -26.60 9.16
CA SER A 108 2.45 -27.06 8.27
C SER A 108 3.86 -27.10 8.90
N GLY A 109 4.00 -26.69 10.16
CA GLY A 109 5.30 -26.56 10.84
C GLY A 109 6.19 -25.45 10.27
N ARG A 110 5.72 -24.72 9.24
CA ARG A 110 6.38 -23.52 8.73
C ARG A 110 6.11 -22.37 9.68
N ARG A 111 7.15 -21.64 10.06
CA ARG A 111 6.96 -20.34 10.73
C ARG A 111 6.18 -19.44 9.78
N VAL A 112 5.16 -18.73 10.30
CA VAL A 112 4.44 -17.71 9.55
C VAL A 112 5.45 -16.71 9.03
N ILE A 113 5.73 -16.76 7.72
CA ILE A 113 6.58 -15.78 7.06
C ILE A 113 5.69 -14.57 6.79
N ASN A 114 5.33 -13.84 7.85
CA ASN A 114 4.94 -12.46 7.68
C ASN A 114 6.18 -11.78 7.11
N SER A 115 6.10 -11.39 5.84
CA SER A 115 7.22 -10.84 5.07
C SER A 115 7.77 -9.52 5.65
N CYS A 116 7.22 -9.08 6.80
CA CYS A 116 7.24 -7.73 7.31
C CYS A 116 7.47 -7.67 8.84
N ASN A 117 7.98 -8.73 9.48
CA ASN A 117 8.19 -8.85 10.95
C ASN A 117 9.17 -7.82 11.58
N ARG A 118 9.46 -6.70 10.92
CA ARG A 118 10.08 -5.51 11.52
C ARG A 118 9.25 -4.28 11.18
N MET A 119 8.05 -4.21 11.73
CA MET A 119 7.43 -2.92 12.02
C MET A 119 7.96 -2.52 13.39
N PRO A 120 8.69 -1.40 13.54
CA PRO A 120 9.00 -0.90 14.87
C PRO A 120 7.67 -0.53 15.54
N SER A 121 7.34 -1.24 16.61
CA SER A 121 6.36 -0.77 17.58
C SER A 121 6.89 0.55 18.13
N LEU A 122 6.17 1.64 17.86
CA LEU A 122 6.40 2.92 18.55
C LEU A 122 6.12 2.76 20.05
#